data_AF-A0A1X1RT52-F1
#
_entry.id   AF-A0A1X1RT52-F1
#
_cell.length_a   1.000
_cell.length_b   1.000
_cell.length_c   1.000
_cell.angle_alpha   90.00
_cell.angle_beta   90.00
_cell.angle_gamma   90.00
#
_symmetry.space_group_name_H-M   'P 1'
#
loop_
_entity.id
_entity.type
_entity.pdbx_description
1 polymer ?
#
loop_
_entity_poly.entity_id
_entity_poly.type
_entity_poly.pdbx_seq_one_letter_code
_entity_poly.pdbx_strand_id
1 'polypeptide(L)'
;MPMIHAVTAPAAMRIGLAQLPGELHQPSVAAMWRVHVALLARFTRDAGGEQQSLEIASRDGLPSWQDLFGRAAENGDEHVIKFTEACARENALQPDPRFPAAAQAALDRIQFGRPSTSR
;
A
#
# COMPACT_ATOMS: atom_id res chain seq x y z
N MET A 1 4.71 -5.10 8.66
CA MET A 1 4.03 -3.80 8.48
C MET A 1 4.82 -2.73 7.75
N PRO A 2 6.14 -2.52 7.94
CA PRO A 2 6.83 -1.33 7.40
C PRO A 2 6.64 -1.08 5.89
N MET A 3 6.60 -2.14 5.08
CA MET A 3 6.47 -2.02 3.62
C MET A 3 5.12 -1.47 3.14
N ILE A 4 4.05 -1.54 3.93
CA ILE A 4 2.76 -0.90 3.60
C ILE A 4 2.90 0.62 3.50
N HIS A 5 3.87 1.19 4.23
CA HIS A 5 4.18 2.62 4.16
C HIS A 5 4.91 3.03 2.90
N ALA A 6 5.45 2.09 2.12
CA ALA A 6 6.00 2.40 0.81
C ALA A 6 4.92 2.93 -0.16
N VAL A 7 3.64 2.55 0.03
CA VAL A 7 2.52 3.08 -0.78
C VAL A 7 1.71 4.12 -0.01
N THR A 8 1.35 3.84 1.25
CA THR A 8 0.46 4.74 2.01
C THR A 8 1.06 6.12 2.28
N ALA A 9 2.38 6.20 2.54
CA ALA A 9 3.03 7.47 2.82
C ALA A 9 3.07 8.41 1.60
N PRO A 10 3.57 7.99 0.41
CA PRO A 10 3.54 8.87 -0.77
C PRO A 10 2.11 9.18 -1.25
N ALA A 11 1.19 8.22 -1.14
CA ALA A 11 -0.21 8.45 -1.47
C ALA A 11 -0.84 9.53 -0.56
N ALA A 12 -0.55 9.49 0.75
CA ALA A 12 -0.98 10.54 1.69
C ALA A 12 -0.27 11.89 1.43
N MET A 13 1.02 11.86 1.08
CA MET A 13 1.75 13.08 0.73
C MET A 13 1.15 13.79 -0.48
N ARG A 14 0.65 13.07 -1.49
CA ARG A 14 -0.04 13.69 -2.64
C ARG A 14 -1.24 14.54 -2.21
N ILE A 15 -2.01 14.05 -1.23
CA ILE A 15 -3.13 14.80 -0.63
C ILE A 15 -2.59 15.99 0.19
N GLY A 16 -1.60 15.74 1.04
CA GLY A 16 -1.01 16.76 1.90
C GLY A 16 -0.40 17.93 1.12
N LEU A 17 0.31 17.67 0.03
CA LEU A 17 0.93 18.68 -0.83
C LEU A 17 -0.10 19.68 -1.37
N ALA A 18 -1.33 19.24 -1.69
CA ALA A 18 -2.39 20.14 -2.15
C ALA A 18 -2.84 21.16 -1.09
N GLN A 19 -2.51 20.94 0.19
CA GLN A 19 -2.85 21.81 1.31
C GLN A 19 -1.64 22.60 1.86
N LEU A 20 -0.42 22.27 1.41
CA LEU A 20 0.80 22.91 1.89
C LEU A 20 1.13 24.17 1.07
N PRO A 21 1.71 25.20 1.71
CA PRO A 21 2.37 26.31 1.01
C PRO A 21 3.38 25.78 -0.03
N GLY A 22 3.47 26.45 -1.18
CA GLY A 22 4.27 25.99 -2.31
C GLY A 22 5.75 25.80 -1.99
N GLU A 23 6.30 26.64 -1.10
CA GLU A 23 7.67 26.55 -0.60
C GLU A 23 7.97 25.24 0.16
N LEU A 24 6.93 24.57 0.67
CA LEU A 24 7.08 23.29 1.38
C LEU A 24 6.95 22.07 0.44
N HIS A 25 6.59 22.24 -0.82
CA HIS A 25 6.36 21.11 -1.73
C HIS A 25 7.65 20.34 -2.01
N GLN A 26 8.67 21.03 -2.51
CA GLN A 26 9.97 20.45 -2.83
C GLN A 26 10.63 19.76 -1.62
N PRO A 27 10.74 20.39 -0.43
CA PRO A 27 11.36 19.72 0.72
C PRO A 27 10.55 18.52 1.21
N SER A 28 9.21 18.57 1.11
CA SER A 28 8.36 17.42 1.47
C SER A 28 8.59 16.22 0.56
N VAL A 29 8.62 16.45 -0.76
CA VAL A 29 8.91 15.39 -1.75
C VAL A 29 10.32 14.84 -1.56
N ALA A 30 11.30 15.70 -1.31
CA ALA A 30 12.68 15.28 -1.06
C ALA A 30 12.80 14.41 0.22
N ALA A 31 12.08 14.77 1.29
CA ALA A 31 12.03 13.98 2.51
C ALA A 31 11.39 12.61 2.26
N MET A 32 10.26 12.56 1.55
CA MET A 32 9.58 11.31 1.21
C MET A 32 10.45 10.41 0.33
N TRP A 33 11.14 10.98 -0.66
CA TRP A 33 12.10 10.25 -1.49
C TRP A 33 13.16 9.55 -0.65
N ARG A 34 13.77 10.26 0.32
CA ARG A 34 14.78 9.69 1.23
C ARG A 34 14.21 8.53 2.05
N VAL A 35 13.00 8.68 2.58
CA VAL A 35 12.32 7.60 3.32
C VAL A 35 12.07 6.39 2.42
N HIS A 36 11.60 6.62 1.19
CA HIS A 36 11.29 5.55 0.25
C HIS A 36 12.55 4.78 -0.17
N VAL A 37 13.65 5.48 -0.48
CA VAL A 37 14.95 4.87 -0.75
C VAL A 37 15.45 4.07 0.46
N ALA A 38 15.28 4.58 1.68
CA ALA A 38 15.66 3.87 2.90
C ALA A 38 14.83 2.59 3.11
N LEU A 39 13.52 2.62 2.83
CA LEU A 39 12.66 1.43 2.87
C LEU A 39 13.11 0.39 1.84
N LEU A 40 13.33 0.81 0.59
CA LEU A 40 13.82 -0.08 -0.46
C LEU A 40 15.15 -0.71 -0.05
N ALA A 41 16.17 0.08 0.30
CA ALA A 41 17.47 -0.43 0.72
C ALA A 41 17.42 -1.35 1.95
N ARG A 42 16.43 -1.17 2.84
CA ARG A 42 16.28 -1.99 4.04
C ARG A 42 15.60 -3.34 3.78
N PHE A 43 14.66 -3.38 2.83
CA PHE A 43 13.73 -4.50 2.65
C PHE A 43 13.86 -5.22 1.30
N THR A 44 14.60 -4.67 0.34
CA THR A 44 14.95 -5.34 -0.91
C THR A 44 16.45 -5.62 -0.97
N ARG A 45 16.83 -6.66 -1.71
CA ARG A 45 18.24 -7.04 -1.92
C ARG A 45 18.73 -6.71 -3.32
N ASP A 46 17.86 -6.88 -4.29
CA ASP A 46 18.12 -6.68 -5.71
C ASP A 46 16.79 -6.38 -6.45
N ALA A 47 16.88 -6.09 -7.74
CA ALA A 47 15.73 -5.81 -8.60
C ALA A 47 15.00 -7.07 -9.11
N GLY A 48 15.51 -8.28 -8.85
CA GLY A 48 14.91 -9.53 -9.32
C GLY A 48 13.50 -9.76 -8.75
N GLY A 49 13.26 -9.24 -7.54
CA GLY A 49 11.93 -9.28 -6.90
C GLY A 49 10.84 -8.53 -7.67
N GLU A 50 11.20 -7.53 -8.50
CA GLU A 50 10.22 -6.74 -9.25
C GLU A 50 9.55 -7.57 -10.37
N GLN A 51 10.36 -8.27 -11.16
CA GLN A 51 9.86 -9.11 -12.25
C GLN A 51 8.99 -10.25 -11.71
N GLN A 52 9.45 -10.92 -10.65
CA GLN A 52 8.66 -11.96 -10.00
C GLN A 52 7.35 -11.41 -9.42
N SER A 53 7.36 -10.23 -8.82
CA SER A 53 6.15 -9.60 -8.27
C SER A 53 5.15 -9.26 -9.37
N LEU A 54 5.61 -8.78 -10.52
CA LEU A 54 4.77 -8.53 -11.68
C LEU A 54 4.15 -9.84 -12.20
N GLU A 55 4.94 -10.89 -12.38
CA GLU A 55 4.45 -12.19 -12.83
C GLU A 55 3.40 -12.80 -11.89
N ILE A 56 3.59 -12.67 -10.57
CA ILE A 56 2.61 -13.13 -9.58
C ILE A 56 1.33 -12.29 -9.67
N ALA A 57 1.48 -10.97 -9.76
CA ALA A 57 0.36 -10.03 -9.79
C ALA A 57 -0.46 -10.10 -11.10
N SER A 58 0.17 -10.49 -12.22
CA SER A 58 -0.48 -10.64 -13.51
C SER A 58 -1.24 -11.96 -13.69
N ARG A 59 -1.24 -12.85 -12.69
CA ARG A 59 -2.05 -14.08 -12.74
C ARG A 59 -3.53 -13.72 -12.58
N ASP A 60 -4.38 -14.39 -13.37
CA ASP A 60 -5.83 -14.23 -13.27
C ASP A 60 -6.34 -14.63 -11.88
N GLY A 61 -7.47 -14.02 -11.48
CA GLY A 61 -8.17 -14.36 -10.24
C GLY A 61 -7.92 -13.42 -9.07
N LEU A 62 -7.40 -12.22 -9.29
CA LEU A 62 -7.41 -11.18 -8.26
C LEU A 62 -8.86 -10.73 -7.97
N PRO A 63 -9.24 -10.54 -6.69
CA PRO A 63 -10.58 -10.05 -6.35
C PRO A 63 -10.83 -8.65 -6.90
N SER A 64 -12.11 -8.29 -7.03
CA SER A 64 -12.48 -6.93 -7.40
C SER A 64 -12.07 -5.94 -6.30
N TRP A 65 -11.93 -4.65 -6.64
CA TRP A 65 -11.70 -3.62 -5.63
C TRP A 65 -12.82 -3.58 -4.59
N GLN A 66 -14.07 -3.83 -4.99
CA GLN A 66 -15.20 -3.91 -4.05
C GLN A 66 -14.99 -5.02 -3.03
N ASP A 67 -14.54 -6.20 -3.46
CA ASP A 67 -14.25 -7.33 -2.55
C ASP A 67 -13.08 -7.00 -1.62
N LEU A 68 -12.03 -6.37 -2.14
CA LEU A 68 -10.86 -5.96 -1.34
C LEU A 68 -11.25 -4.94 -0.26
N PHE A 69 -12.06 -3.94 -0.60
CA PHE A 69 -12.57 -2.95 0.37
C PHE A 69 -13.48 -3.59 1.42
N GLY A 70 -14.39 -4.48 1.01
CA GLY A 70 -15.27 -5.21 1.92
C GLY A 70 -14.46 -6.01 2.95
N ARG A 71 -13.49 -6.80 2.46
CA ARG A 71 -12.60 -7.59 3.33
C ARG A 71 -11.71 -6.73 4.22
N ALA A 72 -11.24 -5.57 3.74
CA ALA A 72 -10.45 -4.65 4.56
C ALA A 72 -11.28 -4.06 5.71
N ALA A 73 -12.54 -3.69 5.44
CA ALA A 73 -13.46 -3.22 6.47
C ALA A 73 -13.79 -4.32 7.50
N GLU A 74 -13.98 -5.56 7.05
CA GLU A 74 -14.20 -6.72 7.93
C GLU A 74 -12.97 -7.08 8.77
N ASN A 75 -11.77 -6.97 8.18
CA ASN A 75 -10.50 -7.19 8.88
C ASN A 75 -10.32 -6.20 10.03
N GLY A 76 -10.61 -4.91 9.80
CA GLY A 76 -10.61 -3.88 10.84
C GLY A 76 -9.22 -3.33 11.21
N ASP A 77 -8.12 -3.88 10.70
CA ASP A 77 -6.79 -3.29 10.89
C ASP A 77 -6.68 -1.97 10.10
N GLU A 78 -6.32 -0.91 10.79
CA GLU A 78 -6.18 0.41 10.17
C GLU A 78 -5.13 0.46 9.06
N HIS A 79 -4.07 -0.36 9.12
CA HIS A 79 -3.05 -0.40 8.08
C HIS A 79 -3.58 -1.10 6.84
N VAL A 80 -4.36 -2.16 6.99
CA VAL A 80 -4.98 -2.88 5.87
C VAL A 80 -5.99 -1.98 5.17
N ILE A 81 -6.82 -1.26 5.93
CA ILE A 81 -7.80 -0.31 5.38
C ILE A 81 -7.08 0.81 4.61
N LYS A 82 -6.11 1.49 5.25
CA LYS A 82 -5.35 2.59 4.61
C LYS A 82 -4.59 2.10 3.37
N PHE A 83 -3.99 0.91 3.43
CA PHE A 83 -3.23 0.35 2.31
C PHE A 83 -4.13 -0.02 1.14
N THR A 84 -5.29 -0.64 1.40
CA THR A 84 -6.26 -0.99 0.36
C THR A 84 -6.75 0.26 -0.37
N GLU A 85 -7.07 1.32 0.38
CA GLU A 85 -7.46 2.61 -0.18
C GLU A 85 -6.33 3.24 -1.03
N ALA A 86 -5.12 3.31 -0.48
CA ALA A 86 -3.98 3.88 -1.19
C ALA A 86 -3.65 3.11 -2.48
N CYS A 87 -3.67 1.77 -2.45
CA CYS A 87 -3.48 0.94 -3.63
C CYS A 87 -4.55 1.21 -4.68
N ALA A 88 -5.83 1.30 -4.29
CA ALA A 88 -6.92 1.58 -5.23
C ALA A 88 -6.77 2.97 -5.87
N ARG A 89 -6.45 4.00 -5.08
CA ARG A 89 -6.27 5.37 -5.57
C ARG A 89 -5.08 5.49 -6.52
N GLU A 90 -3.92 4.96 -6.16
CA GLU A 90 -2.75 5.03 -7.03
C GLU A 90 -2.94 4.17 -8.29
N ASN A 91 -3.63 3.02 -8.21
CA ASN A 91 -4.01 2.24 -9.38
C ASN A 91 -4.98 2.97 -10.32
N ALA A 92 -5.85 3.83 -9.80
CA ALA A 92 -6.73 4.67 -10.62
C ALA A 92 -5.95 5.76 -11.38
N LEU A 93 -4.83 6.24 -10.83
CA LEU A 93 -3.94 7.21 -11.48
C LEU A 93 -3.04 6.55 -12.52
N GLN A 94 -2.43 5.41 -12.17
CA GLN A 94 -1.56 4.64 -13.03
C GLN A 94 -1.82 3.14 -12.79
N PRO A 95 -2.62 2.49 -13.65
CA PRO A 95 -2.97 1.09 -13.49
C PRO A 95 -1.74 0.18 -13.43
N ASP A 96 -1.66 -0.64 -12.38
CA ASP A 96 -0.61 -1.63 -12.18
C ASP A 96 -1.19 -2.84 -11.41
N PRO A 97 -1.09 -4.07 -11.96
CA PRO A 97 -1.66 -5.26 -11.33
C PRO A 97 -1.08 -5.54 -9.93
N ARG A 98 0.09 -4.99 -9.61
CA ARG A 98 0.73 -5.16 -8.30
C ARG A 98 -0.05 -4.46 -7.18
N PHE A 99 -0.86 -3.44 -7.46
CA PHE A 99 -1.69 -2.78 -6.44
C PHE A 99 -2.77 -3.69 -5.84
N PRO A 100 -3.70 -4.30 -6.61
CA PRO A 100 -4.68 -5.22 -6.06
C PRO A 100 -4.01 -6.48 -5.48
N ALA A 101 -2.93 -6.97 -6.09
CA ALA A 101 -2.15 -8.09 -5.54
C ALA A 101 -1.52 -7.77 -4.18
N ALA A 102 -1.01 -6.54 -4.00
CA ALA A 102 -0.46 -6.09 -2.73
C ALA A 102 -1.55 -5.94 -1.65
N ALA A 103 -2.70 -5.37 -1.99
CA ALA A 103 -3.83 -5.26 -1.06
C ALA A 103 -4.31 -6.65 -0.60
N GLN A 104 -4.45 -7.59 -1.54
CA GLN A 104 -4.74 -8.99 -1.25
C GLN A 104 -3.70 -9.61 -0.31
N ALA A 105 -2.42 -9.41 -0.64
CA ALA A 105 -1.30 -9.88 0.16
C ALA A 105 -1.28 -9.32 1.60
N ALA A 106 -1.74 -8.09 1.81
CA ALA A 106 -1.86 -7.48 3.14
C ALA A 106 -3.00 -8.14 3.93
N LEU A 107 -4.18 -8.30 3.31
CA LEU A 107 -5.34 -8.97 3.89
C LEU A 107 -5.03 -10.40 4.36
N ASP A 108 -4.25 -11.13 3.58
CA ASP A 108 -3.92 -12.54 3.91
C ASP A 108 -2.89 -12.66 5.04
N ARG A 109 -2.04 -11.64 5.23
CA ARG A 109 -0.91 -11.69 6.18
C ARG A 109 -1.18 -10.97 7.49
N ILE A 110 -2.13 -10.04 7.52
CA ILE A 110 -2.42 -9.19 8.68
C ILE A 110 -3.76 -9.62 9.24
N GLN A 111 -3.70 -10.42 10.30
CA GLN A 111 -4.90 -10.83 11.03
C GLN A 111 -5.14 -9.84 12.16
N PHE A 112 -6.28 -9.14 12.10
CA PHE A 112 -6.75 -8.30 13.19
C PHE A 112 -7.99 -8.94 13.79
N GLY A 113 -7.82 -9.43 15.02
CA GLY A 113 -8.84 -10.21 15.70
C GLY A 113 -9.80 -9.31 16.46
N ARG A 114 -11.10 -9.51 16.23
CA ARG A 114 -12.12 -9.31 17.27
C ARG A 114 -11.66 -10.06 18.54
N PRO A 115 -11.83 -9.48 19.75
CA PRO A 115 -11.46 -10.15 20.98
C PRO A 115 -12.08 -11.54 21.04
N SER A 116 -11.27 -12.53 21.41
CA SER A 116 -11.74 -13.88 21.73
C SER A 116 -12.88 -13.78 22.75
N THR A 117 -14.09 -14.12 22.33
CA THR A 117 -15.17 -14.43 23.27
C THR A 117 -14.90 -15.81 23.82
N SER A 118 -14.00 -15.90 24.81
CA SER A 118 -13.95 -17.08 25.67
C SER A 118 -15.29 -17.18 26.41
N ARG A 119 -16.09 -18.19 26.07
CA ARG A 119 -17.21 -18.65 26.89
C ARG A 119 -16.69 -19.39 28.12
#